data_AF-A0A2T0VK52-F1
#
_entry.id   AF-A0A2T0VK52-F1
#
_cell.length_a   1.000
_cell.length_b   1.000
_cell.length_c   1.000
_cell.angle_alpha   90.00
_cell.angle_beta   90.00
_cell.angle_gamma   90.00
#
_symmetry.space_group_name_H-M   'P 1'
#
loop_
_entity.id
_entity.type
_entity.pdbx_description
1 polymer ?
#
loop_
_entity_poly.entity_id
_entity_poly.type
_entity_poly.pdbx_seq_one_letter_code
_entity_poly.pdbx_strand_id
1 'polypeptide(L)'
;MNDTFTISDLMTLLTKKAGLPVEAQTDDPSARFSNVGLDSLAFLEMQTALSQAYGVEMPDDQTEHYTFGEIVDLVQGQLEMRSVEQAK
;
A
#
# COMPACT_ATOMS: atom_id res chain seq x y z
N MET A 1 18.98 -6.61 -3.30
CA MET A 1 18.26 -7.00 -2.07
C MET A 1 16.79 -7.02 -2.42
N ASN A 2 16.13 -8.15 -2.23
CA ASN A 2 14.74 -8.37 -2.64
C ASN A 2 13.84 -7.57 -1.70
N ASP A 3 13.41 -6.39 -2.13
CA ASP A 3 12.49 -5.54 -1.39
C ASP A 3 11.08 -6.11 -1.56
N THR A 4 10.74 -7.11 -0.74
CA THR A 4 9.40 -7.68 -0.72
C THR A 4 8.49 -6.74 0.07
N PHE A 5 7.63 -6.02 -0.63
CA PHE A 5 6.58 -5.22 -0.01
C PHE A 5 5.57 -6.15 0.68
N THR A 6 5.21 -5.88 1.93
CA THR A 6 4.32 -6.74 2.73
C THR A 6 3.20 -5.91 3.36
N ILE A 7 2.16 -6.57 3.89
CA ILE A 7 1.09 -5.91 4.64
C ILE A 7 1.67 -5.11 5.81
N SER A 8 2.64 -5.67 6.54
CA SER A 8 3.29 -4.95 7.63
C SER A 8 4.00 -3.67 7.17
N ASP A 9 4.59 -3.67 5.97
CA ASP A 9 5.22 -2.47 5.39
C ASP A 9 4.16 -1.42 5.01
N LEU A 10 3.07 -1.87 4.38
CA LEU A 10 1.91 -1.04 4.07
C LEU A 10 1.32 -0.41 5.34
N MET A 11 1.11 -1.18 6.41
CA MET A 11 0.62 -0.68 7.69
C MET A 11 1.60 0.31 8.34
N THR A 12 2.90 0.03 8.25
CA THR A 12 3.94 0.96 8.74
C THR A 12 3.94 2.27 7.97
N LEU A 13 3.77 2.21 6.65
CA LEU A 13 3.67 3.37 5.78
C LEU A 13 2.40 4.17 6.09
N LEU A 14 1.26 3.50 6.26
CA LEU A 14 -0.01 4.12 6.67
C LEU A 14 0.11 4.80 8.04
N THR A 15 0.72 4.15 9.02
CA THR A 15 0.92 4.77 10.34
C THR A 15 1.86 5.98 10.28
N LYS A 16 2.92 5.92 9.47
CA LYS A 16 3.89 7.03 9.35
C LYS A 16 3.41 8.19 8.49
N LYS A 17 2.67 7.92 7.42
CA LYS A 17 2.31 8.89 6.38
C LYS A 17 0.86 9.30 6.45
N ALA A 18 -0.03 8.33 6.65
CA ALA A 18 -1.47 8.56 6.69
C ALA A 18 -2.01 8.80 8.12
N GLY A 19 -1.17 8.66 9.15
CA GLY A 19 -1.57 8.87 10.54
C GLY A 19 -2.44 7.76 11.12
N LEU A 20 -2.43 6.57 10.51
CA LEU A 20 -3.18 5.42 11.02
C LEU A 20 -2.69 5.05 12.44
N PRO A 21 -3.57 5.00 13.46
CA PRO A 21 -3.17 4.59 14.80
C PRO A 21 -2.72 3.13 14.80
N VAL A 22 -1.72 2.80 15.62
CA VAL A 22 -1.12 1.45 15.66
C VAL A 22 -2.15 0.35 16.00
N GLU A 23 -3.17 0.72 16.77
CA GLU A 23 -4.30 -0.11 17.19
C GLU A 23 -5.29 -0.41 16.05
N ALA A 24 -5.28 0.37 14.97
CA ALA A 24 -6.02 0.08 13.75
C ALA A 24 -5.18 -0.74 12.75
N GLN A 25 -3.94 -1.11 13.11
CA GLN A 25 -3.15 -2.02 12.28
C GLN A 25 -3.76 -3.41 12.26
N THR A 26 -3.76 -4.01 11.08
CA THR A 26 -4.23 -5.35 10.82
C THR A 26 -3.21 -6.02 9.92
N ASP A 27 -2.94 -7.29 10.20
CA ASP A 27 -2.14 -8.17 9.34
C ASP A 27 -3.04 -8.99 8.41
N ASP A 28 -4.36 -8.78 8.49
CA ASP A 28 -5.31 -9.60 7.76
C ASP A 28 -5.30 -9.21 6.27
N PRO A 29 -4.88 -10.12 5.35
CA PRO A 29 -4.84 -9.83 3.93
C PRO A 29 -6.22 -9.59 3.33
N SER A 30 -7.29 -10.03 4.00
CA SER A 30 -8.67 -9.82 3.56
C SER A 30 -9.28 -8.54 4.12
N ALA A 31 -8.56 -7.80 4.98
CA ALA A 31 -9.03 -6.52 5.48
C ALA A 31 -9.01 -5.45 4.37
N ARG A 32 -9.87 -4.46 4.55
CA ARG A 32 -10.09 -3.35 3.61
C ARG A 32 -9.90 -2.02 4.32
N PHE A 33 -9.71 -0.95 3.55
CA PHE A 33 -9.62 0.42 4.06
C PHE A 33 -10.82 0.79 4.94
N SER A 34 -12.03 0.45 4.50
CA SER A 34 -13.26 0.76 5.24
C SER A 34 -13.36 0.01 6.58
N ASN A 35 -12.67 -1.13 6.76
CA ASN A 35 -12.68 -1.89 8.02
C ASN A 35 -11.75 -1.28 9.07
N VAL A 36 -10.66 -0.63 8.66
CA VAL A 36 -9.69 0.00 9.58
C VAL A 36 -10.03 1.47 9.88
N GLY A 37 -11.11 1.99 9.30
CA GLY A 37 -11.56 3.37 9.53
C GLY A 37 -10.66 4.41 8.88
N LEU A 38 -10.01 4.09 7.75
CA LEU A 38 -9.22 5.06 7.00
C LEU A 38 -10.14 6.01 6.22
N ASP A 39 -10.07 7.30 6.53
CA ASP A 39 -10.73 8.35 5.75
C ASP A 39 -10.10 8.54 4.36
N SER A 40 -10.86 9.13 3.42
CA SER A 40 -10.38 9.44 2.07
C SER A 40 -9.09 10.28 2.03
N LEU A 41 -8.83 11.09 3.07
CA LEU A 41 -7.58 11.86 3.17
C LEU A 41 -6.37 10.95 3.48
N ALA A 42 -6.56 9.98 4.38
CA ALA A 42 -5.52 9.03 4.74
C ALA A 42 -5.15 8.14 3.53
N PHE A 43 -6.14 7.81 2.69
CA PHE A 43 -5.92 7.13 1.42
C PHE A 43 -5.09 7.97 0.43
N LEU A 44 -5.38 9.27 0.29
CA LEU A 44 -4.61 10.17 -0.59
C LEU A 44 -3.15 10.32 -0.14
N GLU A 45 -2.92 10.45 1.18
CA GLU A 45 -1.58 10.51 1.77
C GLU A 45 -0.81 9.20 1.53
N MET A 46 -1.50 8.05 1.64
CA MET A 46 -0.91 6.75 1.30
C MET A 46 -0.52 6.66 -0.17
N GLN A 47 -1.43 7.00 -1.09
CA GLN A 47 -1.15 6.99 -2.53
C GLN A 47 0.07 7.85 -2.86
N THR A 48 0.12 9.06 -2.28
CA THR A 48 1.24 9.98 -2.46
C THR A 48 2.52 9.38 -1.92
N ALA A 49 2.48 8.78 -0.72
CA ALA A 49 3.65 8.15 -0.13
C ALA A 49 4.15 6.93 -0.92
N LEU A 50 3.26 6.10 -1.45
CA LEU A 50 3.62 4.95 -2.29
C LEU A 50 4.20 5.41 -3.63
N SER A 51 3.59 6.42 -4.26
CA SER A 51 4.12 7.03 -5.48
C SER A 51 5.50 7.65 -5.24
N GLN A 52 5.72 8.35 -4.13
CA GLN A 52 7.01 8.97 -3.82
C GLN A 52 8.08 7.97 -3.38
N ALA A 53 7.73 6.98 -2.57
CA ALA A 53 8.69 6.02 -2.01
C ALA A 53 9.05 4.92 -3.01
N TYR A 54 8.05 4.42 -3.75
CA TYR A 54 8.16 3.23 -4.59
C TYR A 54 7.93 3.53 -6.07
N GLY A 55 7.44 4.72 -6.44
CA GLY A 55 7.13 5.07 -7.82
C GLY A 55 5.91 4.34 -8.37
N VAL A 56 5.08 3.74 -7.52
CA VAL A 56 3.87 3.01 -7.91
C VAL A 56 2.65 3.92 -7.94
N GLU A 57 1.84 3.76 -8.97
CA GLU A 57 0.58 4.47 -9.15
C GLU A 57 -0.57 3.51 -8.89
N MET A 58 -1.41 3.80 -7.89
CA MET A 58 -2.61 3.02 -7.66
C MET A 58 -3.74 3.50 -8.56
N PRO A 59 -4.50 2.57 -9.19
CA PRO A 59 -5.70 2.95 -9.90
C PRO A 59 -6.75 3.50 -8.92
N ASP A 60 -7.15 4.75 -9.14
CA ASP A 60 -7.99 5.55 -8.23
C ASP A 60 -9.42 4.97 -8.05
N ASP A 61 -9.88 4.14 -8.97
CA ASP A 61 -11.32 3.91 -9.13
C ASP A 61 -11.92 2.85 -8.17
N GLN A 62 -11.13 1.95 -7.58
CA GLN A 62 -11.69 0.77 -6.87
C GLN A 62 -10.89 0.23 -5.67
N THR A 63 -10.02 1.01 -5.02
CA THR A 63 -9.28 0.56 -3.82
C THR A 63 -10.15 0.20 -2.63
N GLU A 64 -11.37 0.74 -2.54
CA GLU A 64 -12.36 0.32 -1.55
C GLU A 64 -12.84 -1.12 -1.75
N HIS A 65 -12.73 -1.65 -2.98
CA HIS A 65 -13.03 -3.04 -3.29
C HIS A 65 -11.83 -3.97 -3.04
N TYR A 66 -10.62 -3.45 -3.22
CA TYR A 66 -9.38 -4.21 -3.02
C TYR A 66 -9.09 -4.43 -1.54
N THR A 67 -8.62 -5.63 -1.26
CA THR A 67 -8.10 -6.00 0.06
C THR A 67 -6.64 -5.57 0.20
N PHE A 68 -6.15 -5.44 1.44
CA PHE A 68 -4.73 -5.12 1.68
C PHE A 68 -3.80 -6.12 1.00
N GLY A 69 -4.17 -7.40 0.93
CA GLY A 69 -3.41 -8.43 0.22
C GLY A 69 -3.30 -8.15 -1.28
N GLU A 70 -4.41 -7.80 -1.94
CA GLU A 70 -4.42 -7.46 -3.38
C GLU A 70 -3.61 -6.21 -3.68
N ILE A 71 -3.65 -5.23 -2.78
CA ILE A 71 -2.86 -4.00 -2.90
C ILE A 71 -1.36 -4.30 -2.79
N VAL A 72 -0.97 -5.09 -1.80
CA VAL A 72 0.43 -5.48 -1.60
C VAL A 72 0.93 -6.26 -2.81
N ASP A 73 0.14 -7.21 -3.32
CA ASP A 73 0.46 -8.00 -4.52
C ASP A 73 0.63 -7.10 -5.75
N LEU A 74 -0.26 -6.14 -5.95
CA LEU A 74 -0.20 -5.19 -7.07
C LEU A 74 1.05 -4.29 -6.98
N VAL A 75 1.34 -3.72 -5.81
CA VAL A 75 2.52 -2.88 -5.57
C VAL A 75 3.79 -3.70 -5.77
N GLN A 76 3.84 -4.92 -5.21
CA GLN A 76 4.96 -5.83 -5.37
C GLN A 76 5.19 -6.20 -6.84
N GLY A 77 4.15 -6.54 -7.59
CA GLY A 77 4.24 -6.86 -9.00
C GLY A 77 4.80 -5.69 -9.84
N GLN A 78 4.41 -4.46 -9.53
CA GLN A 78 4.97 -3.26 -10.17
C GLN A 78 6.44 -3.04 -9.79
N LEU A 79 6.80 -3.21 -8.53
CA LEU A 79 8.19 -3.09 -8.05
C LEU A 79 9.12 -4.10 -8.72
N GLU A 80 8.67 -5.35 -8.86
CA GLU A 80 9.42 -6.40 -9.54
C GLU A 80 9.61 -6.08 -11.03
N MET A 81 8.55 -5.67 -11.73
CA MET A 81 8.63 -5.30 -13.15
C MET A 81 9.60 -4.14 -13.39
N ARG A 82 9.59 -3.12 -12.53
CA ARG A 82 10.50 -1.96 -12.62
C ARG A 82 11.95 -2.32 -12.28
N SER A 83 12.15 -3.18 -11.28
CA SER A 83 13.49 -3.66 -10.91
C SER A 83 14.15 -4.44 -12.05
N VAL A 84 13.35 -5.19 -12.81
CA VAL A 84 13.82 -5.92 -14.01
C VAL A 84 14.13 -4.97 -15.16
N GLU A 85 13.35 -3.92 -15.37
CA GLU A 85 13.57 -2.95 -16.46
C GLU A 85 14.78 -2.03 -16.23
N GLN A 86 15.08 -1.67 -14.97
CA GLN A 86 16.27 -0.88 -14.59
C GLN A 86 17.59 -1.67 -14.69
N ALA A 87 17.54 -2.99 -14.76
CA ALA A 87 18.72 -3.85 -14.80
C ALA A 87 19.22 -4.18 -16.22
N LYS A 88 18.59 -3.61 -17.26
CA LYS A 88 18.89 -3.85 -18.67
C LYS A 88 19.63 -2.69 -19.31
#